data_AF-A0A6C0IMV8-F1
#
_entry.id   AF-A0A6C0IMV8-F1
#
_cell.length_a   1.000
_cell.length_b   1.000
_cell.length_c   1.000
_cell.angle_alpha   90.00
_cell.angle_beta   90.00
_cell.angle_gamma   90.00
#
_symmetry.space_group_name_H-M   'P 1'
#
loop_
_entity.id
_entity.type
_entity.pdbx_description
1 polymer ?
#
loop_
_entity_poly.entity_id
_entity_poly.type
_entity_poly.pdbx_seq_one_letter_code
_entity_poly.pdbx_strand_id
1 'polypeptide(L)' 'MFINKGIIRRNVVTVAIFLYICLYLLIMYIKPSFLFNKNGSLREFGIGTRNKTIIPVWFLAIFIATLSYFSVIYFVSVE' A
#
# COMPACT_ATOMS: atom_id res chain seq x y z
N MET A 1 -5.77 11.42 24.37
CA MET A 1 -4.38 11.77 23.99
C MET A 1 -4.38 12.01 22.49
N PHE A 2 -4.78 13.21 22.09
CA PHE A 2 -5.03 13.53 20.70
C PHE A 2 -3.70 13.61 19.96
N ILE A 3 -3.57 12.82 18.89
CA ILE A 3 -2.48 12.91 17.95
C ILE A 3 -2.25 14.38 17.61
N ASN A 4 -1.04 14.89 17.90
CA ASN A 4 -0.71 16.28 17.63
C ASN A 4 -0.61 16.48 16.11
N LYS A 5 -1.70 16.99 15.51
CA LYS A 5 -1.79 17.26 14.06
C LYS A 5 -0.64 18.16 13.57
N GLY A 6 -0.08 19.02 14.42
CA GLY A 6 1.06 19.88 14.08
C GLY A 6 2.34 19.10 13.76
N ILE A 7 2.60 18.01 14.48
CA ILE A 7 3.79 17.17 14.25
C ILE A 7 3.65 16.40 12.92
N ILE A 8 2.46 15.88 12.65
CA ILE A 8 2.16 15.16 11.40
C ILE A 8 2.23 16.12 10.22
N ARG A 9 1.67 17.33 10.33
CA ARG A 9 1.73 18.36 9.29
C ARG A 9 3.15 18.75 8.92
N ARG A 10 4.08 18.77 9.89
CA ARG A 10 5.49 19.06 9.63
C ARG A 10 6.23 17.90 8.96
N ASN A 11 5.77 16.66 9.15
CA ASN A 11 6.44 15.43 8.69
C ASN A 11 5.51 14.54 7.84
N VAL A 12 4.68 15.14 6.97
CA VAL A 12 3.68 14.43 6.17
C VAL A 12 4.30 13.28 5.38
N VAL A 13 5.44 13.53 4.74
CA VAL A 13 6.14 12.52 3.92
C VAL A 13 6.59 11.33 4.75
N THR A 14 7.22 11.57 5.91
CA THR A 14 7.69 10.49 6.79
C THR A 14 6.54 9.63 7.29
N VAL A 15 5.43 10.26 7.69
CA VAL A 15 4.23 9.54 8.15
C VAL A 15 3.59 8.75 7.00
N ALA A 16 3.57 9.31 5.78
CA ALA A 16 3.07 8.62 4.60
C ALA A 16 3.94 7.41 4.20
N ILE A 17 5.26 7.52 4.28
CA ILE A 17 6.19 6.41 4.03
C ILE A 17 5.98 5.30 5.07
N PHE A 18 5.85 5.65 6.35
CA PHE A 18 5.59 4.68 7.40
C PHE A 18 4.25 3.94 7.16
N LEU A 19 3.19 4.68 6.85
CA LEU A 19 1.89 4.11 6.51
C LEU A 19 1.97 3.16 5.30
N TYR A 20 2.66 3.59 4.24
CA TYR A 20 2.91 2.78 3.05
C TYR A 20 3.61 1.46 3.40
N ILE A 21 4.68 1.51 4.20
CA ILE A 21 5.43 0.32 4.63
C ILE A 21 4.51 -0.63 5.41
N CYS A 22 3.75 -0.12 6.38
CA CYS A 22 2.82 -0.94 7.15
C CYS A 22 1.77 -1.64 6.26
N LEU A 23 1.13 -0.90 5.35
CA LEU A 23 0.12 -1.45 4.43
C LEU A 23 0.71 -2.46 3.44
N TYR A 24 1.90 -2.15 2.90
CA TYR A 24 2.58 -3.04 1.96
C TYR A 24 3.00 -4.35 2.64
N LEU A 25 3.56 -4.29 3.85
CA LEU A 25 3.91 -5.47 4.65
C LEU A 25 2.67 -6.28 5.01
N LEU A 26 1.55 -5.63 5.36
CA LEU A 26 0.28 -6.30 5.64
C LEU A 26 -0.18 -7.13 4.42
N ILE A 27 -0.12 -6.56 3.21
CA ILE A 27 -0.49 -7.26 1.98
C ILE A 27 0.45 -8.43 1.70
N MET A 28 1.75 -8.24 1.90
CA MET A 28 2.76 -9.29 1.76
C MET A 28 2.58 -10.42 2.78
N TYR A 29 2.06 -10.12 3.97
CA TYR A 29 1.76 -11.11 5.00
C TYR A 29 0.46 -11.88 4.71
N ILE A 30 -0.62 -11.18 4.34
CA ILE A 30 -1.92 -11.80 4.01
C ILE A 30 -1.83 -12.66 2.75
N LYS A 31 -0.92 -12.32 1.83
CA LYS A 31 -0.71 -13.02 0.54
C LYS A 31 -2.02 -13.24 -0.22
N PRO A 32 -2.73 -12.16 -0.60
CA PRO A 32 -4.06 -12.29 -1.19
C PRO A 32 -4.02 -13.12 -2.47
N SER A 33 -5.08 -13.91 -2.68
CA SER A 33 -5.15 -14.91 -3.75
C SER A 33 -5.05 -14.35 -5.16
N PHE A 34 -5.26 -13.05 -5.38
CA PHE A 34 -5.11 -12.40 -6.68
C PHE A 34 -3.66 -12.02 -7.01
N LEU A 35 -2.80 -11.83 -6.00
CA LEU A 35 -1.39 -11.49 -6.14
C LEU A 35 -0.47 -12.70 -5.97
N PHE A 36 -0.91 -13.67 -5.16
CA PHE A 36 -0.12 -14.85 -4.80
C PHE A 36 -0.76 -16.14 -5.32
N ASN A 37 0.08 -17.11 -5.63
CA ASN A 37 -0.30 -18.48 -5.93
C ASN A 37 -0.56 -19.26 -4.63
N LYS A 38 -1.22 -20.42 -4.72
CA LYS A 38 -1.50 -21.29 -3.56
C LYS A 38 -0.24 -21.77 -2.84
N ASN A 39 0.89 -21.83 -3.55
CA ASN A 39 2.20 -22.16 -3.00
C ASN A 39 2.93 -20.95 -2.39
N GLY A 40 2.30 -19.77 -2.36
CA GLY A 40 2.88 -18.54 -1.82
C GLY A 40 3.87 -17.81 -2.72
N SER A 41 4.06 -18.24 -3.99
CA SER A 41 4.83 -17.46 -4.96
C SER A 41 4.02 -16.30 -5.52
N LEU A 42 4.70 -15.24 -5.97
CA LEU A 42 4.05 -14.14 -6.66
C LEU A 42 3.50 -14.61 -8.01
N ARG A 43 2.29 -14.18 -8.35
CA ARG A 43 1.74 -14.39 -9.68
C ARG A 43 2.46 -13.49 -10.67
N GLU A 44 2.85 -14.07 -11.79
CA GLU A 44 3.42 -13.31 -12.88
C GLU A 44 2.33 -12.46 -13.55
N PHE A 45 2.71 -11.26 -13.97
CA PHE A 45 1.84 -10.42 -14.78
C PHE A 45 1.67 -11.01 -16.17
N GLY A 46 0.43 -11.00 -16.69
CA GLY A 46 0.14 -11.48 -18.04
C GLY A 46 -1.34 -11.76 -18.28
N ILE A 47 -1.71 -11.88 -19.56
CA ILE A 47 -3.08 -12.13 -20.02
C ILE A 47 -3.12 -13.56 -20.60
N GLY A 48 -4.14 -14.36 -20.29
CA GLY A 48 -4.41 -15.62 -21.02
C GLY A 48 -3.81 -16.92 -20.47
N THR A 49 -3.31 -16.97 -19.22
CA THR A 49 -2.93 -18.24 -18.56
C THR A 49 -3.47 -18.33 -17.13
N ARG A 50 -3.81 -19.56 -16.69
CA ARG A 50 -4.61 -19.84 -15.47
C ARG A 50 -4.05 -19.28 -14.15
N ASN A 51 -2.76 -18.91 -14.10
CA ASN A 51 -2.04 -18.44 -12.91
C ASN A 51 -1.41 -17.04 -13.06
N LYS A 52 -1.89 -16.20 -13.98
CA LYS A 52 -1.40 -14.82 -14.12
C LYS A 52 -2.25 -13.83 -13.34
N THR A 53 -1.63 -12.74 -12.91
CA THR A 53 -2.34 -11.57 -12.37
C THR A 53 -2.46 -10.49 -13.44
N ILE A 54 -3.62 -9.83 -13.49
CA ILE A 54 -3.85 -8.63 -14.31
C ILE A 54 -3.14 -7.42 -13.68
N ILE A 55 -2.84 -7.48 -12.38
CA ILE A 55 -2.25 -6.36 -11.64
C ILE A 55 -0.87 -6.79 -11.14
N PRO A 56 0.22 -6.21 -11.67
CA PRO A 56 1.55 -6.50 -11.19
C PRO A 56 1.77 -5.93 -9.79
N VAL A 57 2.61 -6.60 -9.01
CA VAL A 57 2.95 -6.21 -7.62
C VAL A 57 3.51 -4.80 -7.53
N TRP A 58 4.37 -4.42 -8.49
CA TRP A 58 4.97 -3.08 -8.52
C TRP A 58 3.92 -1.98 -8.75
N PHE A 59 2.88 -2.25 -9.54
CA PHE A 59 1.79 -1.29 -9.76
C PHE A 59 0.97 -1.11 -8.50
N LEU A 60 0.68 -2.22 -7.80
CA LEU A 60 0.02 -2.17 -6.50
C LEU A 60 0.85 -1.36 -5.48
N ALA A 61 2.17 -1.52 -5.47
CA ALA A 61 3.06 -0.75 -4.59
C ALA A 61 2.96 0.77 -4.83
N ILE A 62 3.03 1.21 -6.09
CA ILE A 62 2.88 2.63 -6.46
C ILE A 62 1.49 3.16 -6.07
N PHE A 63 0.45 2.35 -6.27
CA PHE A 63 -0.92 2.72 -5.92
C PHE A 63 -1.09 2.90 -4.40
N ILE A 64 -0.56 1.99 -3.58
CA ILE A 64 -0.61 2.10 -2.12
C ILE A 64 0.20 3.30 -1.63
N ALA A 65 1.37 3.56 -2.22
CA ALA A 65 2.19 4.72 -1.87
C ALA A 65 1.43 6.03 -2.11
N THR A 66 0.77 6.13 -3.28
CA THR A 66 -0.08 7.27 -3.64
C THR A 66 -1.25 7.44 -2.68
N LEU A 67 -1.97 6.36 -2.37
CA LEU A 67 -3.07 6.38 -1.40
C LEU A 67 -2.60 6.77 0.01
N SER A 68 -1.43 6.30 0.43
CA SER A 68 -0.88 6.59 1.76
C SER A 68 -0.59 8.08 1.90
N TYR A 69 0.02 8.70 0.89
CA TYR A 69 0.27 10.14 0.86
C TYR A 69 -1.03 10.96 0.91
N PHE A 70 -2.00 10.62 0.06
CA PHE A 70 -3.30 11.31 0.06
C PHE A 70 -4.05 11.14 1.38
N SER A 71 -3.98 9.96 2.00
CA SER A 71 -4.62 9.70 3.30
C SER A 71 -4.05 10.56 4.41
N VAL A 72 -2.71 10.69 4.47
CA VAL A 72 -2.06 11.54 5.49
C VAL A 72 -2.37 13.01 5.27
N ILE A 73 -2.37 13.48 4.02
CA ILE A 73 -2.76 14.87 3.72
C ILE A 73 -4.22 15.11 4.09
N TYR A 74 -5.13 14.23 3.68
CA TYR A 74 -6.55 14.36 4.02
C TYR A 74 -6.75 14.44 5.54
N PHE A 75 -6.09 13.57 6.30
CA PHE A 75 -6.16 13.58 7.77
C PHE A 75 -5.65 14.89 8.40
N VAL A 76 -4.63 15.52 7.82
CA VAL A 76 -4.08 16.79 8.31
C VAL A 76 -4.91 17.99 7.86
N SER A 77 -5.49 17.93 6.65
CA SER A 77 -6.27 19.01 6.05
C SER A 77 -7.70 19.08 6.60
N VAL A 78 -8.25 17.97 7.09
CA VAL A 78 -9.51 17.98 7.84
C VAL A 78 -9.24 18.57 9.22
N GLU A 79 -9.71 19.80 9.43
CA GLU A 79 -9.58 20.57 10.68
C GLU A 79 -10.26 19.87 11.87
#